data_AF-A0AAV4G8G7-F1
#
_entry.id   AF-A0AAV4G8G7-F1
#
_cell.length_a   1.000
_cell.length_b   1.000
_cell.length_c   1.000
_cell.angle_alpha   90.00
_cell.angle_beta   90.00
_cell.angle_gamma   90.00
#
_symmetry.space_group_name_H-M   'P 1'
#
loop_
_entity.id
_entity.type
_entity.pdbx_description
1 polymer ?
#
loop_
_entity_poly.entity_id
_entity_poly.type
_entity_poly.pdbx_seq_one_letter_code
_entity_poly.pdbx_strand_id
1 'polypeptide(L)'
;MIKLKGVSICFAMLKAALCGNYVNFGVFRLYGDSALDDVLSMFVKLLLSVSQSDLLDYPKLSQNYYGLLECLAQDHMSFVSNLEPQVFLYILSSISEGLTALDTMVCTGCCATLDNIITYLFRRLINKKKQAPNQVPDSEHFLRILEVHPEILQQMLSTVLNIIMFEDCRNQWSMSRPLLGLILLNEEYFNKLRGNIISSQPVDKQEAMANCFQNLMDGVERSLLAKNRDRFTQSLSVFRRDINDSLKAPSNSPSSDMMNYG
;
A
#
# COMPACT_ATOMS: atom_id res chain seq x y z
N MET A 1 -21.84 20.02 -2.54
CA MET A 1 -22.58 18.79 -2.92
C MET A 1 -22.71 18.57 -4.44
N ILE A 2 -23.23 19.51 -5.25
CA ILE A 2 -23.39 19.30 -6.71
C ILE A 2 -22.04 19.09 -7.43
N LYS A 3 -21.02 19.89 -7.10
CA LYS A 3 -19.64 19.74 -7.64
C LYS A 3 -19.08 18.33 -7.41
N LEU A 4 -19.08 17.86 -6.16
CA LEU A 4 -18.53 16.55 -5.79
C LEU A 4 -19.25 15.37 -6.47
N LYS A 5 -20.58 15.47 -6.62
CA LYS A 5 -21.35 14.49 -7.39
C LYS A 5 -20.93 14.46 -8.86
N GLY A 6 -20.72 15.63 -9.47
CA GLY A 6 -20.20 15.74 -10.83
C GLY A 6 -18.83 15.09 -10.98
N VAL A 7 -17.89 15.40 -10.07
CA VAL A 7 -16.55 14.80 -10.06
C VAL A 7 -16.61 13.27 -9.90
N SER A 8 -17.45 12.77 -8.99
CA SER A 8 -17.65 11.32 -8.80
C SER A 8 -18.14 10.62 -10.07
N ILE A 9 -19.04 11.25 -10.83
CA ILE A 9 -19.51 10.72 -12.13
C ILE A 9 -18.37 10.75 -13.16
N CYS A 10 -17.60 11.84 -13.22
CA CYS A 10 -16.44 11.93 -14.11
C CYS A 10 -15.43 10.81 -13.81
N PHE A 11 -15.10 10.54 -12.54
CA PHE A 11 -14.21 9.44 -12.18
C PHE A 11 -14.75 8.07 -12.62
N ALA A 12 -16.05 7.82 -12.47
CA ALA A 12 -16.66 6.57 -12.96
C ALA A 12 -16.58 6.44 -14.49
N MET A 13 -16.85 7.52 -15.23
CA MET A 13 -16.75 7.54 -16.70
C MET A 13 -15.30 7.31 -17.16
N LEU A 14 -14.35 7.97 -16.52
CA LEU A 14 -12.92 7.82 -16.80
C LEU A 14 -12.46 6.38 -16.55
N LYS A 15 -12.87 5.79 -15.42
CA LYS A 15 -12.56 4.38 -15.12
C LYS A 15 -13.11 3.46 -16.20
N ALA A 16 -14.37 3.63 -16.58
CA ALA A 16 -14.99 2.79 -17.62
C ALA A 16 -14.28 2.93 -18.98
N ALA A 17 -13.86 4.15 -19.35
CA ALA A 17 -13.15 4.40 -20.59
C ALA A 17 -11.74 3.79 -20.61
N LEU A 18 -11.01 3.87 -19.50
CA LEU A 18 -9.62 3.39 -19.42
C LEU A 18 -9.52 1.87 -19.24
N CYS A 19 -10.38 1.26 -18.40
CA CYS A 19 -10.28 -0.17 -18.10
C CYS A 19 -11.15 -1.06 -19.00
N GLY A 20 -12.04 -0.47 -19.81
CA GLY A 20 -13.03 -1.22 -20.59
C GLY A 20 -12.48 -1.96 -21.81
N ASN A 21 -11.18 -1.82 -22.13
CA ASN A 21 -10.54 -2.35 -23.35
C ASN A 21 -11.26 -1.96 -24.65
N TYR A 22 -12.09 -0.91 -24.61
CA TYR A 22 -12.84 -0.42 -25.77
C TYR A 22 -11.93 0.26 -26.81
N VAL A 23 -10.78 0.77 -26.36
CA VAL A 23 -9.88 1.60 -27.14
C VAL A 23 -8.45 1.11 -26.98
N ASN A 24 -7.74 0.93 -28.09
CA ASN A 24 -6.30 0.66 -28.07
C ASN A 24 -5.53 1.98 -28.01
N PHE A 25 -5.26 2.45 -26.80
CA PHE A 25 -4.57 3.71 -26.55
C PHE A 25 -3.15 3.80 -27.14
N GLY A 26 -2.49 2.66 -27.40
CA GLY A 26 -1.18 2.62 -28.05
C GLY A 26 -1.20 3.17 -29.47
N VAL A 27 -2.37 3.10 -30.13
CA VAL A 27 -2.57 3.56 -31.50
C VAL A 27 -2.71 5.09 -31.58
N PHE A 28 -3.15 5.75 -30.50
CA PHE A 28 -3.41 7.19 -30.49
C PHE A 28 -2.14 7.99 -30.77
N ARG A 29 -1.04 7.61 -30.12
CA ARG A 29 0.28 8.22 -30.35
C ARG A 29 0.79 8.03 -31.78
N LEU A 30 0.44 6.93 -32.45
CA LEU A 30 0.84 6.68 -33.83
C LEU A 30 0.14 7.63 -34.81
N TYR A 31 -1.06 8.11 -34.47
CA TYR A 31 -1.84 9.04 -35.27
C TYR A 31 -1.75 10.50 -34.78
N GLY A 32 -0.92 10.77 -33.76
CA GLY A 32 -0.81 12.11 -33.17
C GLY A 32 -2.05 12.57 -32.40
N ASP A 33 -2.89 11.62 -31.96
CA ASP A 33 -4.08 11.90 -31.16
C ASP A 33 -3.70 12.14 -29.69
N SER A 34 -4.08 13.32 -29.17
CA SER A 34 -3.80 13.78 -27.80
C SER A 34 -4.94 13.50 -26.81
N ALA A 35 -6.03 12.86 -27.23
CA ALA A 35 -7.22 12.65 -26.41
C ALA A 35 -6.91 11.90 -25.10
N LEU A 36 -5.99 10.93 -25.12
CA LEU A 36 -5.58 10.24 -23.89
C LEU A 36 -4.86 11.19 -22.93
N ASP A 37 -3.93 12.00 -23.44
CA ASP A 37 -3.16 12.93 -22.63
C ASP A 37 -4.06 14.04 -22.06
N ASP A 38 -5.05 14.50 -22.81
CA ASP A 38 -6.07 15.46 -22.37
C ASP A 38 -6.96 14.87 -21.26
N VAL A 39 -7.38 13.61 -21.42
CA VAL A 39 -8.19 12.87 -20.44
C VAL A 39 -7.41 12.69 -19.13
N LEU A 40 -6.15 12.28 -19.20
CA LEU A 40 -5.27 12.14 -18.03
C LEU A 40 -4.98 13.49 -17.36
N SER A 41 -4.80 14.54 -18.15
CA SER A 41 -4.66 15.92 -17.64
C SER A 41 -5.93 16.40 -16.94
N MET A 42 -7.11 16.03 -17.45
CA MET A 42 -8.39 16.33 -16.82
C MET A 42 -8.55 15.59 -15.48
N PHE A 43 -8.12 14.33 -15.40
CA PHE A 43 -8.09 13.59 -14.14
C PHE A 43 -7.30 14.34 -13.07
N VAL A 44 -6.11 14.87 -13.38
CA VAL A 44 -5.29 15.64 -12.43
C VAL A 44 -6.01 16.90 -11.96
N LYS A 45 -6.63 17.65 -12.88
CA LYS A 45 -7.40 18.85 -12.54
C LYS A 45 -8.59 18.54 -11.63
N LEU A 46 -9.30 17.44 -11.90
CA LEU A 46 -10.40 16.98 -11.06
C LEU A 46 -9.91 16.54 -9.68
N LEU A 47 -8.81 15.80 -9.63
CA LEU A 47 -8.17 15.35 -8.39
C LEU A 47 -7.82 16.52 -7.48
N LEU A 48 -7.13 17.52 -8.01
CA LEU A 48 -6.73 18.73 -7.28
C LEU A 48 -7.92 19.62 -6.86
N SER A 49 -9.11 19.37 -7.42
CA SER A 49 -10.33 20.12 -7.08
C SER A 49 -11.11 19.54 -5.89
N VAL A 50 -10.68 18.38 -5.39
CA VAL A 50 -11.29 17.60 -4.31
C VAL A 50 -10.33 17.59 -3.12
N SER A 51 -10.84 17.81 -1.91
CA SER A 51 -10.05 17.67 -0.68
C SER A 51 -10.01 16.21 -0.20
N GLN A 52 -9.00 15.84 0.58
CA GLN A 52 -8.94 14.50 1.17
C GLN A 52 -10.12 14.23 2.11
N SER A 53 -10.56 15.23 2.89
CA SER A 53 -11.78 15.13 3.70
C SER A 53 -13.01 14.81 2.87
N ASP A 54 -13.17 15.39 1.68
CA ASP A 54 -14.29 15.07 0.79
C ASP A 54 -14.25 13.61 0.30
N LEU A 55 -13.06 13.00 0.16
CA LEU A 55 -12.95 11.58 -0.21
C LEU A 55 -13.44 10.65 0.91
N LEU A 56 -13.33 11.08 2.17
CA LEU A 56 -13.77 10.31 3.33
C LEU A 56 -15.26 10.51 3.60
N ASP A 57 -15.76 11.74 3.44
CA ASP A 57 -17.14 12.11 3.75
C ASP A 57 -18.15 11.64 2.70
N TYR A 58 -17.72 11.37 1.46
CA TYR A 58 -18.59 11.02 0.35
C TYR A 58 -18.26 9.61 -0.22
N PRO A 59 -18.89 8.53 0.28
CA PRO A 59 -18.53 7.15 -0.07
C PRO A 59 -18.52 6.84 -1.58
N LYS A 60 -19.50 7.35 -2.34
CA LYS A 60 -19.55 7.15 -3.80
C LYS A 60 -18.41 7.86 -4.54
N LEU A 61 -17.99 9.02 -4.05
CA LEU A 61 -16.83 9.72 -4.60
C LEU A 61 -15.57 8.90 -4.29
N SER A 62 -15.42 8.45 -3.05
CA SER A 62 -14.33 7.59 -2.58
C SER A 62 -14.16 6.34 -3.46
N GLN A 63 -15.22 5.56 -3.62
CA GLN A 63 -15.19 4.31 -4.39
C GLN A 63 -14.81 4.55 -5.87
N ASN A 64 -15.35 5.60 -6.49
CA ASN A 64 -15.02 5.92 -7.88
C ASN A 64 -13.59 6.45 -8.02
N TYR A 65 -13.11 7.24 -7.06
CA TYR A 65 -11.75 7.76 -7.01
C TYR A 65 -10.73 6.62 -6.89
N TYR A 66 -10.83 5.80 -5.83
CA TYR A 66 -9.88 4.71 -5.61
C TYR A 66 -9.97 3.64 -6.69
N GLY A 67 -11.17 3.37 -7.20
CA GLY A 67 -11.34 2.46 -8.33
C GLY A 67 -10.72 2.96 -9.64
N LEU A 68 -10.69 4.27 -9.89
CA LEU A 68 -9.98 4.87 -11.03
C LEU A 68 -8.46 4.85 -10.80
N LEU A 69 -8.03 5.21 -9.59
CA LEU A 69 -6.63 5.27 -9.22
C LEU A 69 -5.95 3.89 -9.33
N GLU A 70 -6.64 2.83 -8.90
CA GLU A 70 -6.19 1.45 -9.07
C GLU A 70 -5.93 1.11 -10.54
N CYS A 71 -6.88 1.44 -11.42
CA CYS A 71 -6.76 1.19 -12.86
C CYS A 71 -5.61 2.00 -13.49
N LEU A 72 -5.43 3.26 -13.08
CA LEU A 72 -4.29 4.07 -13.51
C LEU A 72 -2.95 3.50 -13.04
N ALA A 73 -2.86 3.03 -11.79
CA ALA A 73 -1.63 2.42 -11.28
C ALA A 73 -1.33 1.06 -11.94
N GLN A 74 -2.36 0.34 -12.37
CA GLN A 74 -2.22 -0.95 -13.05
C GLN A 74 -1.77 -0.79 -14.51
N ASP A 75 -2.49 -0.01 -15.31
CA ASP A 75 -2.34 0.01 -16.76
C ASP A 75 -1.61 1.27 -17.28
N HIS A 76 -1.61 2.35 -16.50
CA HIS A 76 -1.05 3.65 -16.86
C HIS A 76 0.03 4.13 -15.87
N MET A 77 0.80 3.20 -15.28
CA MET A 77 1.80 3.53 -14.25
C MET A 77 2.88 4.51 -14.75
N SER A 78 3.18 4.53 -16.04
CA SER A 78 4.09 5.51 -16.65
C SER A 78 3.55 6.94 -16.60
N PHE A 79 2.24 7.13 -16.63
CA PHE A 79 1.63 8.43 -16.37
C PHE A 79 1.73 8.77 -14.87
N VAL A 80 1.35 7.84 -13.99
CA VAL A 80 1.38 8.05 -12.53
C VAL A 80 2.78 8.41 -12.02
N SER A 81 3.82 7.75 -12.53
CA SER A 81 5.22 8.02 -12.13
C SER A 81 5.79 9.34 -12.66
N ASN A 82 5.13 9.94 -13.65
CA ASN A 82 5.51 11.22 -14.27
C ASN A 82 4.63 12.40 -13.78
N LEU A 83 3.74 12.17 -12.82
CA LEU A 83 2.97 13.24 -12.19
C LEU A 83 3.88 14.24 -11.46
N GLU A 84 3.41 15.48 -11.37
CA GLU A 84 4.06 16.48 -10.54
C GLU A 84 4.13 16.04 -9.07
N PRO A 85 5.20 16.40 -8.33
CA PRO A 85 5.43 15.94 -6.96
C PRO A 85 4.23 16.16 -6.03
N GLN A 86 3.60 17.33 -6.11
CA GLN A 86 2.43 17.67 -5.29
C GLN A 86 1.22 16.75 -5.54
N VAL A 87 0.97 16.39 -6.80
CA VAL A 87 -0.14 15.50 -7.18
C VAL A 87 0.16 14.09 -6.69
N PHE A 88 1.41 13.66 -6.84
CA PHE A 88 1.84 12.35 -6.41
C PHE A 88 1.80 12.18 -4.87
N LEU A 89 2.23 13.20 -4.12
CA LEU A 89 2.11 13.24 -2.66
C LEU A 89 0.64 13.23 -2.21
N TYR A 90 -0.24 13.96 -2.89
CA TYR A 90 -1.68 13.88 -2.64
C TYR A 90 -2.19 12.44 -2.79
N ILE A 91 -1.80 11.75 -3.87
CA ILE A 91 -2.18 10.35 -4.13
C ILE A 91 -1.69 9.45 -2.98
N LEU A 92 -0.42 9.52 -2.61
CA LEU A 92 0.13 8.70 -1.53
C LEU A 92 -0.57 8.95 -0.18
N SER A 93 -0.80 10.22 0.15
CA SER A 93 -1.51 10.59 1.38
C SER A 93 -2.94 10.05 1.39
N SER A 94 -3.66 10.16 0.26
CA SER A 94 -5.01 9.59 0.14
C SER A 94 -5.01 8.06 0.26
N ILE A 95 -4.04 7.36 -0.34
CA ILE A 95 -3.88 5.91 -0.18
C ILE A 95 -3.66 5.56 1.30
N SER A 96 -2.81 6.30 2.01
CA SER A 96 -2.55 6.06 3.43
C SER A 96 -3.82 6.16 4.29
N GLU A 97 -4.65 7.16 4.03
CA GLU A 97 -5.96 7.30 4.68
C GLU A 97 -6.92 6.17 4.28
N GLY A 98 -6.99 5.86 2.98
CA GLY A 98 -7.86 4.82 2.43
C GLY A 98 -7.52 3.40 2.92
N LEU A 99 -6.27 3.12 3.30
CA LEU A 99 -5.88 1.86 3.95
C LEU A 99 -6.55 1.66 5.32
N THR A 100 -6.89 2.76 6.00
CA THR A 100 -7.57 2.76 7.31
C THR A 100 -9.09 2.95 7.18
N ALA A 101 -9.62 3.02 5.96
CA ALA A 101 -11.04 3.24 5.74
C ALA A 101 -11.90 2.04 6.20
N LEU A 102 -13.07 2.34 6.76
CA LEU A 102 -14.05 1.33 7.17
C LEU A 102 -14.64 0.55 5.99
N ASP A 103 -14.68 1.15 4.81
CA ASP A 103 -15.14 0.51 3.58
C ASP A 103 -14.05 -0.44 3.07
N THR A 104 -14.33 -1.75 3.13
CA THR A 104 -13.40 -2.80 2.72
C THR A 104 -13.05 -2.75 1.23
N MET A 105 -13.93 -2.21 0.38
CA MET A 105 -13.66 -2.05 -1.05
C MET A 105 -12.66 -0.92 -1.29
N VAL A 106 -12.79 0.19 -0.55
CA VAL A 106 -11.83 1.30 -0.59
C VAL A 106 -10.45 0.83 -0.15
N CYS A 107 -10.37 0.14 1.00
CA CYS A 107 -9.11 -0.39 1.49
C CYS A 107 -8.49 -1.40 0.50
N THR A 108 -9.30 -2.30 -0.09
CA THR A 108 -8.80 -3.23 -1.11
C THR A 108 -8.22 -2.52 -2.33
N GLY A 109 -8.92 -1.50 -2.87
CA GLY A 109 -8.43 -0.69 -3.97
C GLY A 109 -7.14 0.08 -3.62
N CYS A 110 -7.03 0.58 -2.40
CA CYS A 110 -5.80 1.21 -1.89
C CYS A 110 -4.63 0.21 -1.82
N CYS A 111 -4.87 -1.00 -1.32
CA CYS A 111 -3.85 -2.05 -1.29
C CYS A 111 -3.35 -2.42 -2.69
N ALA A 112 -4.27 -2.59 -3.65
CA ALA A 112 -3.94 -2.90 -5.03
C ALA A 112 -3.15 -1.77 -5.70
N THR A 113 -3.61 -0.53 -5.53
CA THR A 113 -2.92 0.68 -6.01
C THR A 113 -1.51 0.76 -5.45
N LEU A 114 -1.36 0.57 -4.14
CA LEU A 114 -0.08 0.64 -3.46
C LEU A 114 0.87 -0.48 -3.91
N ASP A 115 0.38 -1.71 -4.06
CA ASP A 115 1.18 -2.84 -4.57
C ASP A 115 1.67 -2.55 -6.00
N ASN A 116 0.84 -1.98 -6.87
CA ASN A 116 1.26 -1.58 -8.22
C ASN A 116 2.39 -0.53 -8.19
N ILE A 117 2.23 0.53 -7.39
CA ILE A 117 3.24 1.58 -7.21
C ILE A 117 4.56 0.98 -6.69
N ILE A 118 4.50 0.15 -5.65
CA ILE A 118 5.69 -0.47 -5.06
C ILE A 118 6.34 -1.47 -6.01
N THR A 119 5.55 -2.26 -6.73
CA THR A 119 6.07 -3.18 -7.75
C THR A 119 6.86 -2.44 -8.80
N TYR A 120 6.31 -1.32 -9.27
CA TYR A 120 6.95 -0.46 -10.26
C TYR A 120 8.27 0.11 -9.74
N LEU A 121 8.28 0.62 -8.50
CA LEU A 121 9.48 1.10 -7.83
C LEU A 121 10.56 0.02 -7.71
N PHE A 122 10.19 -1.13 -7.18
CA PHE A 122 11.10 -2.24 -6.93
C PHE A 122 11.76 -2.71 -8.24
N ARG A 123 10.98 -2.80 -9.34
CA ARG A 123 11.51 -3.12 -10.68
C ARG A 123 12.47 -2.05 -11.18
N ARG A 124 12.12 -0.76 -11.04
CA ARG A 124 13.00 0.35 -11.46
C ARG A 124 14.32 0.35 -10.68
N LEU A 125 14.29 0.14 -9.36
CA LEU A 125 15.50 0.11 -8.53
C LEU A 125 16.41 -1.08 -8.84
N ILE A 126 15.84 -2.26 -9.13
CA ILE A 126 16.62 -3.42 -9.58
C ILE A 126 17.22 -3.19 -10.97
N ASN A 127 16.46 -2.57 -11.88
CA ASN A 127 16.91 -2.34 -13.25
C ASN A 127 17.94 -1.20 -13.37
N LYS A 128 17.88 -0.16 -12.50
CA LYS A 128 18.93 0.87 -12.42
C LYS A 128 20.32 0.27 -12.19
N LYS A 129 20.43 -0.81 -11.39
CA LYS A 129 21.70 -1.52 -11.16
C LYS A 129 22.20 -2.31 -12.39
N LYS A 130 21.36 -2.48 -13.42
CA LYS A 130 21.64 -3.26 -14.64
C LYS A 130 21.70 -2.42 -15.92
N GLN A 131 21.45 -1.11 -15.87
CA GLN A 131 21.36 -0.29 -17.08
C GLN A 131 22.73 0.06 -17.67
N ALA A 132 22.86 -0.17 -18.98
CA ALA A 132 23.92 0.36 -19.82
C ALA A 132 23.65 1.85 -20.18
N PRO A 133 24.68 2.67 -20.43
CA PRO A 133 24.61 4.15 -20.47
C PRO A 133 23.70 4.82 -21.54
N ASN A 134 22.96 4.08 -22.37
CA ASN A 134 22.26 4.60 -23.55
C ASN A 134 20.72 4.55 -23.50
N GLN A 135 20.09 4.42 -22.33
CA GLN A 135 18.62 4.52 -22.23
C GLN A 135 18.18 5.93 -21.85
N VAL A 136 17.20 6.46 -22.60
CA VAL A 136 16.57 7.76 -22.34
C VAL A 136 16.02 7.77 -20.91
N PRO A 137 16.36 8.77 -20.07
CA PRO A 137 15.86 8.83 -18.70
C PRO A 137 14.35 9.11 -18.72
N ASP A 138 13.55 8.06 -18.55
CA ASP A 138 12.14 8.19 -18.19
C ASP A 138 12.07 8.94 -16.86
N SER A 139 11.19 9.94 -16.74
CA SER A 139 11.37 10.97 -15.73
C SER A 139 11.45 10.35 -14.32
N GLU A 140 12.52 10.70 -13.61
CA GLU A 140 12.86 10.13 -12.32
C GLU A 140 12.24 10.91 -11.14
N HIS A 141 11.35 11.87 -11.43
CA HIS A 141 10.79 12.77 -10.42
C HIS A 141 10.19 12.00 -9.24
N PHE A 142 9.41 10.96 -9.50
CA PHE A 142 8.85 10.10 -8.46
C PHE A 142 9.93 9.36 -7.64
N LEU A 143 10.96 8.78 -8.29
CA LEU A 143 12.05 8.12 -7.56
C LEU A 143 12.78 9.11 -6.66
N ARG A 144 13.02 10.33 -7.16
CA ARG A 144 13.67 11.40 -6.40
C ARG A 144 12.86 11.82 -5.18
N ILE A 145 11.52 11.92 -5.31
CA ILE A 145 10.66 12.22 -4.16
C ILE A 145 10.86 11.19 -3.05
N LEU A 146 10.93 9.91 -3.39
CA LEU A 146 11.11 8.85 -2.39
C LEU A 146 12.53 8.74 -1.85
N GLU A 147 13.54 9.16 -2.62
CA GLU A 147 14.91 9.30 -2.13
C GLU A 147 15.02 10.46 -1.12
N VAL A 148 14.30 11.57 -1.35
CA VAL A 148 14.28 12.74 -0.47
C VAL A 148 13.35 12.54 0.73
N HIS A 149 12.25 11.82 0.54
CA HIS A 149 11.19 11.59 1.53
C HIS A 149 10.96 10.09 1.80
N PRO A 150 11.98 9.33 2.27
CA PRO A 150 11.82 7.90 2.57
C PRO A 150 10.82 7.63 3.69
N GLU A 151 10.54 8.63 4.54
CA GLU A 151 9.56 8.56 5.63
C GLU A 151 8.16 8.20 5.15
N ILE A 152 7.80 8.49 3.90
CA ILE A 152 6.47 8.19 3.37
C ILE A 152 6.26 6.68 3.28
N LEU A 153 7.20 5.95 2.68
CA LEU A 153 7.10 4.49 2.60
C LEU A 153 7.24 3.84 3.98
N GLN A 154 8.05 4.42 4.87
CA GLN A 154 8.21 3.96 6.24
C GLN A 154 6.91 4.11 7.03
N GLN A 155 6.23 5.25 6.91
CA GLN A 155 4.92 5.47 7.53
C GLN A 155 3.89 4.49 6.99
N MET A 156 3.80 4.31 5.67
CA MET A 156 2.91 3.31 5.07
C MET A 156 3.21 1.89 5.56
N LEU A 157 4.49 1.52 5.70
CA LEU A 157 4.90 0.24 6.27
C LEU A 157 4.36 0.07 7.69
N SER A 158 4.60 1.07 8.54
CA SER A 158 4.14 1.05 9.93
C SER A 158 2.63 0.96 10.01
N THR A 159 1.90 1.73 9.19
CA THR A 159 0.44 1.73 9.16
C THR A 159 -0.09 0.35 8.79
N VAL A 160 0.38 -0.23 7.68
CA VAL A 160 -0.09 -1.56 7.22
C VAL A 160 0.24 -2.64 8.25
N LEU A 161 1.45 -2.63 8.82
CA LEU A 161 1.83 -3.61 9.84
C LEU A 161 0.97 -3.48 11.11
N ASN A 162 0.72 -2.25 11.58
CA ASN A 162 -0.11 -1.98 12.75
C ASN A 162 -1.55 -2.47 12.53
N ILE A 163 -2.15 -2.21 11.37
CA ILE A 163 -3.50 -2.70 11.05
C ILE A 163 -3.55 -4.23 11.14
N ILE A 164 -2.56 -4.92 10.56
CA ILE A 164 -2.52 -6.39 10.57
C ILE A 164 -2.35 -6.95 11.99
N MET A 165 -1.51 -6.32 12.80
CA MET A 165 -1.16 -6.81 14.14
C MET A 165 -2.23 -6.51 15.19
N PHE A 166 -2.86 -5.34 15.13
CA PHE A 166 -3.64 -4.82 16.27
C PHE A 166 -5.10 -4.53 15.96
N GLU A 167 -5.49 -4.51 14.68
CA GLU A 167 -6.88 -4.23 14.29
C GLU A 167 -7.60 -5.50 13.77
N ASP A 168 -8.92 -5.38 13.66
CA ASP A 168 -9.76 -6.34 12.93
C ASP A 168 -9.53 -6.21 11.41
N CYS A 169 -8.33 -6.58 10.97
CA CYS A 169 -7.90 -6.56 9.58
C CYS A 169 -8.73 -7.54 8.73
N ARG A 170 -9.79 -7.03 8.09
CA ARG A 170 -10.67 -7.79 7.19
C ARG A 170 -10.02 -8.07 5.83
N ASN A 171 -9.08 -7.21 5.41
CA ASN A 171 -8.43 -7.23 4.10
C ASN A 171 -7.00 -7.78 4.16
N GLN A 172 -6.71 -8.72 5.07
CA GLN A 172 -5.35 -9.22 5.30
C GLN A 172 -4.66 -9.73 4.02
N TRP A 173 -5.41 -10.42 3.15
CA TRP A 173 -4.91 -10.92 1.87
C TRP A 173 -4.55 -9.78 0.91
N SER A 174 -5.36 -8.72 0.88
CA SER A 174 -5.08 -7.53 0.07
C SER A 174 -3.87 -6.79 0.61
N MET A 175 -3.73 -6.67 1.94
CA MET A 175 -2.64 -5.96 2.61
C MET A 175 -1.30 -6.68 2.54
N SER A 176 -1.27 -8.01 2.40
CA SER A 176 -0.02 -8.78 2.39
C SER A 176 0.92 -8.39 1.26
N ARG A 177 0.38 -8.15 0.06
CA ARG A 177 1.15 -7.81 -1.15
C ARG A 177 1.88 -6.47 -1.04
N PRO A 178 1.20 -5.34 -0.75
CA PRO A 178 1.90 -4.07 -0.55
C PRO A 178 2.82 -4.13 0.67
N LEU A 179 2.46 -4.85 1.75
CA LEU A 179 3.34 -5.01 2.91
C LEU A 179 4.68 -5.64 2.54
N LEU A 180 4.67 -6.75 1.78
CA LEU A 180 5.92 -7.39 1.33
C LEU A 180 6.79 -6.39 0.56
N GLY A 181 6.18 -5.66 -0.39
CA GLY A 181 6.88 -4.65 -1.15
C GLY A 181 7.49 -3.55 -0.29
N LEU A 182 6.74 -3.03 0.68
CA LEU A 182 7.21 -2.02 1.62
C LEU A 182 8.39 -2.53 2.45
N ILE A 183 8.33 -3.77 2.94
CA ILE A 183 9.41 -4.42 3.70
C ILE A 183 10.68 -4.53 2.85
N LEU A 184 10.57 -5.06 1.63
CA LEU A 184 11.74 -5.25 0.75
C LEU A 184 12.38 -3.94 0.27
N LEU A 185 11.60 -2.85 0.21
CA LEU A 185 12.10 -1.51 -0.06
C LEU A 185 12.71 -0.84 1.18
N ASN A 186 12.31 -1.21 2.40
CA ASN A 186 12.69 -0.55 3.65
C ASN A 186 13.19 -1.53 4.73
N GLU A 187 14.04 -2.49 4.37
CA GLU A 187 14.48 -3.58 5.26
C GLU A 187 15.10 -3.09 6.58
N GLU A 188 15.92 -2.03 6.53
CA GLU A 188 16.53 -1.46 7.74
C GLU A 188 15.48 -0.89 8.69
N TYR A 189 14.49 -0.17 8.16
CA TYR A 189 13.42 0.42 8.95
C TYR A 189 12.49 -0.67 9.50
N PHE A 190 12.17 -1.70 8.71
CA PHE A 190 11.42 -2.86 9.18
C PHE A 190 12.11 -3.55 10.36
N ASN A 191 13.44 -3.74 10.29
CA ASN A 191 14.21 -4.32 11.40
C ASN A 191 14.18 -3.45 12.67
N LYS A 192 14.22 -2.12 12.53
CA LYS A 192 14.04 -1.18 13.66
C LYS A 192 12.63 -1.31 14.26
N LEU A 193 11.60 -1.32 13.42
CA LEU A 193 10.22 -1.47 13.85
C LEU A 193 10.00 -2.78 14.60
N ARG A 194 10.51 -3.89 14.06
CA ARG A 194 10.53 -5.19 14.73
C ARG A 194 11.20 -5.12 16.10
N GLY A 195 12.39 -4.54 16.19
CA GLY A 195 13.12 -4.40 17.46
C GLY A 195 12.33 -3.61 18.51
N ASN A 196 11.73 -2.49 18.10
CA ASN A 196 10.90 -1.66 18.96
C ASN A 196 9.69 -2.44 19.47
N ILE A 197 8.96 -3.13 18.58
CA ILE A 197 7.79 -3.94 18.93
C ILE A 197 8.18 -5.04 19.93
N ILE A 198 9.26 -5.79 19.67
CA ILE A 198 9.73 -6.85 20.58
C ILE A 198 10.09 -6.27 21.95
N SER A 199 10.88 -5.18 22.00
CA SER A 199 11.31 -4.57 23.26
C SER A 199 10.16 -3.99 24.09
N SER A 200 9.04 -3.64 23.43
CA SER A 200 7.84 -3.14 24.10
C SER A 200 6.99 -4.24 24.75
N GLN A 201 7.26 -5.52 24.45
CA GLN A 201 6.57 -6.65 25.08
C GLN A 201 7.15 -6.97 26.47
N PRO A 202 6.35 -7.55 27.38
CA PRO A 202 6.84 -8.17 28.61
C PRO A 202 7.98 -9.15 28.32
N VAL A 203 8.98 -9.21 29.21
CA VAL A 203 10.23 -9.98 29.02
C VAL A 203 9.96 -11.44 28.65
N ASP A 204 8.98 -12.07 29.28
CA ASP A 204 8.54 -13.45 29.05
C ASP A 204 7.90 -13.68 27.66
N LYS A 205 7.41 -12.61 27.01
CA LYS A 205 6.80 -12.65 25.67
C LYS A 205 7.73 -12.18 24.55
N GLN A 206 8.90 -11.59 24.86
CA GLN A 206 9.79 -11.04 23.85
C GLN A 206 10.34 -12.09 22.89
N GLU A 207 10.73 -13.26 23.40
CA GLU A 207 11.25 -14.37 22.57
C GLU A 207 10.15 -14.91 21.63
N ALA A 208 8.93 -15.11 22.14
CA ALA A 208 7.80 -15.53 21.33
C ALA A 208 7.50 -14.53 20.19
N MET A 209 7.51 -13.24 20.49
CA MET A 209 7.33 -12.18 19.49
C MET A 209 8.47 -12.17 18.46
N ALA A 210 9.72 -12.35 18.89
CA ALA A 210 10.87 -12.45 18.00
C ALA A 210 10.73 -13.63 17.02
N ASN A 211 10.30 -14.79 17.52
CA ASN A 211 10.05 -15.99 16.71
C ASN A 211 8.91 -15.75 15.70
N CYS A 212 7.85 -15.04 16.07
CA CYS A 212 6.78 -14.67 15.13
C CYS A 212 7.33 -13.89 13.93
N PHE A 213 8.13 -12.85 14.18
CA PHE A 213 8.74 -12.05 13.10
C PHE A 213 9.77 -12.83 12.28
N GLN A 214 10.48 -13.77 12.90
CA GLN A 214 11.40 -14.65 12.17
C GLN A 214 10.63 -15.56 11.21
N ASN A 215 9.55 -16.19 11.68
CA ASN A 215 8.67 -17.04 10.86
C ASN A 215 7.97 -16.26 9.75
N LEU A 216 7.59 -15.00 10.00
CA LEU A 216 7.00 -14.12 8.99
C LEU A 216 7.89 -14.00 7.74
N MET A 217 9.20 -13.90 7.93
CA MET A 217 10.17 -13.70 6.85
C MET A 217 10.86 -14.99 6.40
N ASP A 218 10.52 -16.15 6.98
CA ASP A 218 11.21 -17.39 6.69
C ASP A 218 11.08 -17.80 5.21
N GLY A 219 12.24 -17.87 4.55
CA GLY A 219 12.46 -18.07 3.12
C GLY A 219 11.66 -17.15 2.19
N VAL A 220 11.31 -15.95 2.65
CA VAL A 220 10.91 -14.85 1.78
C VAL A 220 12.15 -14.36 1.04
N GLU A 221 12.08 -14.37 -0.29
CA GLU A 221 13.16 -13.89 -1.14
C GLU A 221 13.08 -12.36 -1.33
N ARG A 222 14.17 -11.73 -1.76
CA ARG A 222 14.15 -10.33 -2.19
C ARG A 222 13.56 -10.18 -3.60
N SER A 223 12.28 -10.48 -3.73
CA SER A 223 11.57 -10.56 -5.01
C SER A 223 10.07 -10.29 -4.84
N LEU A 224 9.43 -9.70 -5.86
CA LEU A 224 7.98 -9.50 -5.91
C LEU A 224 7.28 -10.45 -6.90
N LEU A 225 7.89 -11.60 -7.18
CA LEU A 225 7.25 -12.65 -7.97
C LEU A 225 6.05 -13.26 -7.23
N ALA A 226 5.06 -13.76 -7.99
CA ALA A 226 3.83 -14.32 -7.45
C ALA A 226 4.08 -15.39 -6.38
N LYS A 227 4.97 -16.36 -6.66
CA LYS A 227 5.34 -17.41 -5.70
C LYS A 227 5.83 -16.86 -4.36
N ASN A 228 6.63 -15.79 -4.38
CA ASN A 228 7.17 -15.20 -3.15
C ASN A 228 6.09 -14.42 -2.39
N ARG A 229 5.19 -13.72 -3.10
CA ARG A 229 4.02 -13.06 -2.52
C ARG A 229 3.06 -14.04 -1.86
N ASP A 230 2.80 -15.18 -2.50
CA ASP A 230 1.92 -16.21 -1.96
C ASP A 230 2.53 -16.83 -0.69
N ARG A 231 3.84 -17.10 -0.69
CA ARG A 231 4.57 -17.54 0.50
C ARG A 231 4.43 -16.54 1.64
N PHE A 232 4.73 -15.26 1.39
CA PHE A 232 4.61 -14.22 2.41
C PHE A 232 3.18 -14.10 2.96
N THR A 233 2.16 -14.21 2.10
CA THR A 233 0.75 -14.16 2.50
C THR A 233 0.38 -15.31 3.46
N GLN A 234 0.91 -16.50 3.21
CA GLN A 234 0.74 -17.65 4.11
C GLN A 234 1.44 -17.41 5.45
N SER A 235 2.70 -16.98 5.43
CA SER A 235 3.46 -16.65 6.65
C SER A 235 2.78 -15.56 7.48
N LEU A 236 2.23 -14.54 6.84
CA LEU A 236 1.49 -13.45 7.50
C LEU A 236 0.22 -13.94 8.21
N SER A 237 -0.44 -14.96 7.66
CA SER A 237 -1.63 -15.56 8.28
C SER A 237 -1.28 -16.32 9.56
N VAL A 238 -0.15 -17.03 9.57
CA VAL A 238 0.38 -17.69 10.76
C VAL A 238 0.82 -16.64 11.78
N PHE A 239 1.60 -15.65 11.35
CA PHE A 239 2.07 -14.53 12.18
C PHE A 239 0.93 -13.83 12.93
N ARG A 240 -0.16 -13.48 12.24
CA ARG A 240 -1.30 -12.81 12.87
C ARG A 240 -1.98 -13.67 13.91
N ARG A 241 -2.16 -14.97 13.64
CA ARG A 241 -2.74 -15.91 14.60
C ARG A 241 -1.86 -16.00 15.86
N ASP A 242 -0.57 -16.22 15.68
CA ASP A 242 0.37 -16.43 16.78
C ASP A 242 0.52 -15.16 17.65
N ILE A 243 0.45 -13.97 17.05
CA ILE A 243 0.39 -12.69 17.79
C ILE A 243 -0.90 -12.58 18.60
N ASN A 244 -2.06 -12.86 17.98
CA ASN A 244 -3.34 -12.79 18.68
C ASN A 244 -3.39 -13.74 19.88
N ASP A 245 -2.81 -14.93 19.75
CA ASP A 245 -2.74 -15.91 20.84
C ASP A 245 -1.78 -15.43 21.95
N SER A 246 -0.62 -14.87 21.57
CA SER A 246 0.36 -14.32 22.51
C SER A 246 -0.17 -13.10 23.30
N LEU A 247 -0.99 -12.25 22.65
CA LEU A 247 -1.62 -11.09 23.28
C LEU A 247 -2.78 -11.48 24.22
N LYS A 248 -3.52 -12.55 23.89
CA LYS A 248 -4.68 -13.01 24.68
C LYS A 248 -4.33 -13.86 25.90
N ALA A 249 -3.13 -14.45 25.96
CA ALA A 249 -2.72 -15.27 27.09
C ALA A 249 -2.67 -14.42 28.39
N PRO A 250 -3.50 -14.73 29.41
CA PRO A 250 -3.41 -14.06 30.70
C PRO A 250 -2.05 -14.38 31.31
N SER A 251 -1.40 -13.36 31.87
CA SER A 251 -0.33 -13.56 32.84
C SER A 251 -0.91 -14.43 33.96
N ASN A 252 -0.54 -15.72 34.00
CA ASN A 252 -0.84 -16.58 35.12
C ASN A 252 -0.17 -16.00 36.37
N SER A 253 -0.86 -15.12 37.07
CA SER A 253 -0.57 -14.79 38.46
C SER A 253 -0.75 -16.09 39.26
N PRO A 254 0.26 -16.59 39.98
CA PRO A 254 0.06 -17.74 40.83
C PRO A 254 -0.88 -17.34 41.96
N SER A 255 -2.12 -17.83 41.89
CA SER A 255 -3.09 -17.76 42.99
C SER A 255 -2.45 -18.39 44.21
N SER A 256 -2.02 -17.53 45.12
CA SER A 256 -1.48 -17.93 46.42
C SER A 256 -2.65 -18.28 47.33
N ASP A 257 -3.33 -19.38 47.07
CA ASP A 257 -4.24 -19.99 48.05
C ASP A 257 -3.38 -20.74 49.07
N MET A 258 -2.74 -19.96 49.93
CA MET A 258 -2.08 -20.44 51.13
C MET A 258 -3.18 -20.77 52.13
N MET A 259 -3.33 -22.07 52.39
CA MET A 259 -4.20 -22.63 53.42
C MET A 259 -4.08 -21.83 54.73
N ASN A 260 -5.20 -21.32 55.24
CA ASN A 260 -5.29 -20.90 56.62
C ASN A 260 -6.05 -21.97 57.40
N TYR A 261 -5.29 -22.86 58.05
CA TYR A 261 -5.76 -23.59 59.22
C TYR A 261 -5.60 -22.65 60.43
N GLY A 262 -6.72 -22.37 61.11
CA GLY A 262 -6.78 -21.60 62.34
C GLY A 262 -8.21 -21.44 62.81
#